data_AF-A0A243W7K6-F1
#
_entry.id   AF-A0A243W7K6-F1
#
_cell.length_a   1.000
_cell.length_b   1.000
_cell.length_c   1.000
_cell.angle_alpha   90.00
_cell.angle_beta   90.00
_cell.angle_gamma   90.00
#
_symmetry.space_group_name_H-M   'P 1'
#
loop_
_entity.id
_entity.type
_entity.pdbx_description
1 polymer ?
#
loop_
_entity_poly.entity_id
_entity_poly.type
_entity_poly.pdbx_seq_one_letter_code
_entity_poly.pdbx_strand_id
1 'polypeptide(L)'
;MVGATATLRTGESRTWPNELSREAVRGLESEKVWPEHDAALPFTRYLAGHGDYTPLTFGPLGQGTTLAHQVATMATFTSPFLCVAANPEEMLASPAREFITSIPTVWDETIVLPQSELGTLSLLARRRGTTWYLTALNGTVSQQLPVKLTFLGKGTYQALTLADSPDAPAQGVIKRATVTRQTSLPLPTSRRRLPRYFSAIG
;
A
#
# COMPACT_ATOMS: atom_id res chain seq x y z
N MET A 1 -19.79 10.67 -6.84
CA MET A 1 -19.03 11.71 -7.56
C MET A 1 -17.60 11.71 -7.03
N VAL A 2 -16.62 11.87 -7.93
CA VAL A 2 -15.19 12.06 -7.60
C VAL A 2 -14.83 13.51 -7.93
N GLY A 3 -14.15 14.23 -7.01
CA GLY A 3 -13.71 15.62 -7.24
C GLY A 3 -12.20 15.77 -7.11
N ALA A 4 -11.53 16.25 -8.16
CA ALA A 4 -10.08 16.45 -8.17
C ALA A 4 -9.66 17.66 -7.31
N THR A 5 -10.05 18.87 -7.72
CA THR A 5 -9.85 20.08 -6.91
C THR A 5 -11.02 20.27 -5.94
N ALA A 6 -10.87 19.78 -4.72
CA ALA A 6 -11.91 19.87 -3.70
C ALA A 6 -11.31 20.18 -2.32
N THR A 7 -12.12 20.77 -1.44
CA THR A 7 -11.72 21.01 -0.05
C THR A 7 -11.43 19.69 0.67
N LEU A 8 -10.54 19.75 1.67
CA LEU A 8 -10.25 18.60 2.53
C LEU A 8 -11.56 18.08 3.17
N ARG A 9 -11.64 16.76 3.29
CA ARG A 9 -12.82 16.08 3.84
C ARG A 9 -12.99 16.35 5.32
N THR A 10 -14.26 16.43 5.74
CA THR A 10 -14.66 16.64 7.13
C THR A 10 -15.68 15.58 7.62
N GLY A 11 -15.93 14.55 6.81
CA GLY A 11 -16.80 13.41 7.15
C GLY A 11 -18.13 13.38 6.40
N GLU A 12 -18.26 14.18 5.34
CA GLU A 12 -19.49 14.38 4.56
C GLU A 12 -20.02 13.08 3.95
N SER A 13 -19.16 12.11 3.65
CA SER A 13 -19.55 10.78 3.16
C SER A 13 -20.47 10.01 4.10
N ARG A 14 -20.52 10.35 5.39
CA ARG A 14 -21.51 9.76 6.32
C ARG A 14 -22.92 10.23 5.99
N THR A 15 -23.08 11.51 5.62
CA THR A 15 -24.37 12.11 5.27
C THR A 15 -24.71 11.84 3.80
N TRP A 16 -23.70 11.92 2.93
CA TRP A 16 -23.83 11.82 1.48
C TRP A 16 -22.96 10.66 0.93
N PRO A 17 -23.41 9.40 1.07
CA PRO A 17 -22.61 8.23 0.70
C PRO A 17 -22.34 8.12 -0.82
N ASN A 18 -23.06 8.89 -1.64
CA ASN A 18 -22.80 9.05 -3.07
C ASN A 18 -21.52 9.88 -3.36
N GLU A 19 -20.94 10.52 -2.35
CA GLU A 19 -19.63 11.14 -2.41
C GLU A 19 -18.54 10.07 -2.22
N LEU A 20 -18.13 9.45 -3.34
CA LEU A 20 -17.26 8.28 -3.35
C LEU A 20 -15.78 8.61 -3.16
N SER A 21 -15.28 9.72 -3.70
CA SER A 21 -13.89 10.12 -3.48
C SER A 21 -13.62 11.60 -3.74
N ARG A 22 -12.49 12.09 -3.24
CA ARG A 22 -11.86 13.37 -3.60
C ARG A 22 -10.37 13.13 -3.73
N GLU A 23 -9.69 13.83 -4.62
CA GLU A 23 -8.23 13.83 -4.63
C GLU A 23 -7.75 14.61 -3.39
N ALA A 24 -7.76 15.95 -3.42
CA ALA A 24 -7.32 16.80 -2.31
C ALA A 24 -6.00 16.32 -1.67
N VAL A 25 -5.13 15.75 -2.49
CA VAL A 25 -3.85 15.15 -2.15
C VAL A 25 -2.94 15.39 -3.33
N ARG A 26 -1.64 15.52 -3.09
CA ARG A 26 -0.68 15.44 -4.18
C ARG A 26 -0.56 13.98 -4.60
N GLY A 27 -1.19 13.59 -5.70
CA GLY A 27 -1.23 12.22 -6.20
C GLY A 27 -0.15 11.95 -7.26
N LEU A 28 -0.24 10.79 -7.92
CA LEU A 28 0.74 10.36 -8.92
C LEU A 28 0.76 11.23 -10.19
N GLU A 29 -0.23 12.09 -10.41
CA GLU A 29 -0.22 13.09 -11.48
C GLU A 29 0.92 14.13 -11.29
N SER A 30 1.42 14.27 -10.07
CA SER A 30 2.56 15.13 -9.78
C SER A 30 3.90 14.50 -10.17
N GLU A 31 4.71 15.22 -10.94
CA GLU A 31 6.07 14.81 -11.31
C GLU A 31 7.09 14.73 -10.13
N LYS A 32 6.67 14.99 -8.87
CA LYS A 32 7.56 14.96 -7.69
C LYS A 32 6.87 14.36 -6.47
N VAL A 33 6.53 13.08 -6.53
CA VAL A 33 6.04 12.30 -5.39
C VAL A 33 7.15 11.43 -4.84
N TRP A 34 7.56 11.72 -3.61
CA TRP A 34 8.67 11.06 -2.95
C TRP A 34 8.19 9.92 -2.03
N PRO A 35 9.00 8.88 -1.80
CA PRO A 35 8.77 7.83 -0.79
C PRO A 35 8.13 8.31 0.52
N GLU A 36 8.68 9.40 1.06
CA GLU A 36 8.35 9.97 2.36
C GLU A 36 6.96 10.60 2.37
N HIS A 37 6.56 11.19 1.24
CA HIS A 37 5.21 11.70 1.06
C HIS A 37 4.21 10.57 1.22
N ASP A 38 4.42 9.47 0.49
CA ASP A 38 3.52 8.31 0.54
C ASP A 38 3.49 7.65 1.93
N ALA A 39 4.62 7.61 2.63
CA ALA A 39 4.70 7.11 4.00
C ALA A 39 4.02 8.04 5.03
N ALA A 40 3.89 9.34 4.74
CA ALA A 40 3.23 10.31 5.62
C ALA A 40 1.70 10.39 5.40
N LEU A 41 1.23 10.13 4.18
CA LEU A 41 -0.18 10.29 3.81
C LEU A 41 -1.18 9.52 4.71
N PRO A 42 -0.92 8.26 5.14
CA PRO A 42 -1.83 7.51 6.00
C PRO A 42 -2.06 8.16 7.37
N PHE A 43 -1.08 8.93 7.84
CA PHE A 43 -1.09 9.60 9.15
C PHE A 43 -1.45 11.09 9.05
N THR A 44 -1.76 11.58 7.85
CA THR A 44 -2.10 12.98 7.60
C THR A 44 -3.38 13.06 6.76
N ARG A 45 -3.27 13.09 5.44
CA ARG A 45 -4.41 13.27 4.51
C ARG A 45 -5.49 12.21 4.66
N TYR A 46 -5.12 10.95 4.88
CA TYR A 46 -6.10 9.86 4.99
C TYR A 46 -6.79 9.77 6.36
N LEU A 47 -6.36 10.55 7.36
CA LEU A 47 -7.12 10.74 8.60
C LEU A 47 -8.43 11.50 8.34
N ALA A 48 -8.44 12.40 7.35
CA ALA A 48 -9.63 13.16 6.96
C ALA A 48 -10.67 12.30 6.22
N GLY A 49 -10.28 11.11 5.75
CA GLY A 49 -11.13 10.19 5.00
C GLY A 49 -10.50 9.73 3.71
N HIS A 50 -11.31 9.08 2.88
CA HIS A 50 -10.83 8.48 1.64
C HIS A 50 -10.29 9.52 0.65
N GLY A 51 -9.44 9.06 -0.27
CA GLY A 51 -8.77 9.91 -1.25
C GLY A 51 -8.48 9.18 -2.54
N ASP A 52 -8.64 9.87 -3.67
CA ASP A 52 -8.20 9.36 -4.97
C ASP A 52 -6.76 9.80 -5.22
N TYR A 53 -5.83 8.87 -4.98
CA TYR A 53 -4.40 9.07 -5.23
C TYR A 53 -3.98 8.58 -6.62
N THR A 54 -4.89 7.86 -7.31
CA THR A 54 -4.63 7.19 -8.59
C THR A 54 -3.39 6.27 -8.56
N PRO A 55 -3.30 5.30 -7.62
CA PRO A 55 -2.10 4.49 -7.41
C PRO A 55 -1.72 3.61 -8.61
N LEU A 56 -0.55 2.98 -8.51
CA LEU A 56 0.06 2.08 -9.49
C LEU A 56 0.45 2.77 -10.81
N THR A 57 1.75 2.92 -11.03
CA THR A 57 2.33 3.25 -12.33
C THR A 57 3.47 2.31 -12.69
N PHE A 58 3.55 1.91 -13.96
CA PHE A 58 4.69 1.20 -14.55
C PHE A 58 5.65 2.14 -15.30
N GLY A 59 5.31 3.44 -15.36
CA GLY A 59 6.17 4.49 -15.92
C GLY A 59 7.50 4.61 -15.14
N PRO A 60 8.34 5.62 -15.42
CA PRO A 60 9.67 5.70 -14.81
C PRO A 60 9.57 5.74 -13.29
N LEU A 61 9.79 4.58 -12.65
CA LEU A 61 9.87 4.35 -11.21
C LEU A 61 11.00 5.18 -10.54
N GLY A 62 11.74 5.95 -11.34
CA GLY A 62 12.88 6.80 -11.03
C GLY A 62 12.64 7.95 -10.05
N GLN A 63 11.43 8.14 -9.51
CA GLN A 63 11.20 8.98 -8.33
C GLN A 63 11.47 8.25 -7.00
N GLY A 64 12.34 7.24 -7.04
CA GLY A 64 12.76 6.46 -5.87
C GLY A 64 11.77 5.38 -5.44
N THR A 65 10.75 5.09 -6.26
CA THR A 65 9.72 4.06 -5.99
C THR A 65 10.01 2.75 -6.73
N THR A 66 9.28 1.69 -6.40
CA THR A 66 9.47 0.32 -6.92
C THR A 66 8.12 -0.32 -7.21
N LEU A 67 8.10 -1.46 -7.92
CA LEU A 67 6.84 -2.16 -8.17
C LEU A 67 6.13 -2.55 -6.87
N ALA A 68 6.86 -3.05 -5.85
CA ALA A 68 6.23 -3.44 -4.59
C ALA A 68 5.58 -2.24 -3.89
N HIS A 69 6.18 -1.06 -3.99
CA HIS A 69 5.56 0.16 -3.46
C HIS A 69 4.35 0.59 -4.23
N GLN A 70 4.42 0.60 -5.55
CA GLN A 70 3.30 0.99 -6.40
C GLN A 70 2.09 0.08 -6.19
N VAL A 71 2.31 -1.20 -5.91
CA VAL A 71 1.25 -2.12 -5.49
C VAL A 71 0.81 -1.86 -4.05
N ALA A 72 1.74 -1.58 -3.13
CA ALA A 72 1.41 -1.28 -1.74
C ALA A 72 0.56 0.00 -1.58
N THR A 73 0.73 1.02 -2.43
CA THR A 73 -0.10 2.25 -2.37
C THR A 73 -1.57 1.94 -2.66
N MET A 74 -1.88 0.99 -3.56
CA MET A 74 -3.26 0.56 -3.86
C MET A 74 -4.00 0.05 -2.61
N ALA A 75 -3.30 -0.67 -1.73
CA ALA A 75 -3.88 -1.21 -0.51
C ALA A 75 -3.72 -0.29 0.71
N THR A 76 -2.75 0.64 0.70
CA THR A 76 -2.50 1.56 1.82
C THR A 76 -3.48 2.74 1.81
N PHE A 77 -3.75 3.29 0.63
CA PHE A 77 -4.58 4.47 0.48
C PHE A 77 -6.04 4.09 0.37
N THR A 78 -6.84 4.54 1.34
CA THR A 78 -8.25 4.17 1.40
C THR A 78 -9.04 4.92 0.34
N SER A 79 -9.59 4.19 -0.63
CA SER A 79 -10.56 4.73 -1.57
C SER A 79 -11.61 3.68 -1.92
N PRO A 80 -12.92 3.95 -1.75
CA PRO A 80 -13.96 3.01 -2.16
C PRO A 80 -14.07 2.90 -3.70
N PHE A 81 -13.45 3.85 -4.42
CA PHE A 81 -13.23 3.82 -5.86
C PHE A 81 -11.71 3.85 -6.14
N LEU A 82 -11.17 2.75 -6.65
CA LEU A 82 -9.74 2.62 -6.92
C LEU A 82 -9.49 2.84 -8.42
N CYS A 83 -9.12 4.08 -8.78
CA CYS A 83 -8.58 4.39 -10.09
C CYS A 83 -7.09 4.00 -10.12
N VAL A 84 -6.62 3.34 -11.17
CA VAL A 84 -5.21 2.96 -11.31
C VAL A 84 -4.56 3.68 -12.49
N ALA A 85 -3.35 4.22 -12.30
CA ALA A 85 -2.62 5.00 -13.31
C ALA A 85 -1.74 4.12 -14.23
N ALA A 86 -2.25 2.96 -14.62
CA ALA A 86 -1.50 1.96 -15.39
C ALA A 86 -2.31 1.46 -16.60
N ASN A 87 -1.60 1.09 -17.68
CA ASN A 87 -2.25 0.44 -18.81
C ASN A 87 -2.67 -0.99 -18.40
N PRO A 88 -3.92 -1.41 -18.69
CA PRO A 88 -4.37 -2.78 -18.44
C PRO A 88 -3.43 -3.87 -18.99
N GLU A 89 -2.80 -3.65 -20.14
CA GLU A 89 -1.85 -4.62 -20.73
C GLU A 89 -0.61 -4.80 -19.84
N GLU A 90 -0.07 -3.70 -19.29
CA GLU A 90 1.07 -3.74 -18.37
C GLU A 90 0.70 -4.44 -17.06
N MET A 91 -0.51 -4.18 -16.55
CA MET A 91 -1.03 -4.85 -15.35
C MET A 91 -1.14 -6.37 -15.55
N LEU A 92 -1.61 -6.79 -16.74
CA LEU A 92 -1.76 -8.21 -17.08
C LEU A 92 -0.41 -8.91 -17.32
N ALA A 93 0.58 -8.19 -17.85
CA ALA A 93 1.93 -8.68 -18.07
C ALA A 93 2.82 -8.62 -16.81
N SER A 94 2.43 -7.84 -15.80
CA SER A 94 3.20 -7.65 -14.57
C SER A 94 3.35 -8.95 -13.78
N PRO A 95 4.54 -9.25 -13.22
CA PRO A 95 4.69 -10.35 -12.28
C PRO A 95 3.79 -10.16 -11.04
N ALA A 96 3.44 -8.93 -10.69
CA ALA A 96 2.59 -8.60 -9.56
C ALA A 96 1.08 -8.69 -9.86
N ARG A 97 0.67 -9.22 -11.02
CA ARG A 97 -0.74 -9.31 -11.44
C ARG A 97 -1.67 -9.84 -10.36
N GLU A 98 -1.32 -10.94 -9.69
CA GLU A 98 -2.16 -11.56 -8.65
C GLU A 98 -2.44 -10.60 -7.48
N PHE A 99 -1.48 -9.74 -7.13
CA PHE A 99 -1.68 -8.71 -6.12
C PHE A 99 -2.57 -7.59 -6.64
N ILE A 100 -2.28 -7.06 -7.83
CA ILE A 100 -3.03 -5.98 -8.44
C ILE A 100 -4.52 -6.34 -8.55
N THR A 101 -4.84 -7.58 -8.91
CA THR A 101 -6.23 -8.03 -9.07
C THR A 101 -6.92 -8.49 -7.78
N SER A 102 -6.17 -8.68 -6.67
CA SER A 102 -6.73 -9.20 -5.42
C SER A 102 -6.97 -8.13 -4.35
N ILE A 103 -6.52 -6.89 -4.56
CA ILE A 103 -6.68 -5.80 -3.60
C ILE A 103 -8.13 -5.30 -3.62
N PRO A 104 -8.85 -5.34 -2.47
CA PRO A 104 -10.20 -4.78 -2.37
C PRO A 104 -10.16 -3.26 -2.19
N THR A 105 -11.27 -2.59 -2.45
CA THR A 105 -11.43 -1.14 -2.24
C THR A 105 -12.01 -0.78 -0.87
N VAL A 106 -12.51 -1.77 -0.14
CA VAL A 106 -13.18 -1.62 1.15
C VAL A 106 -12.64 -2.64 2.15
N TRP A 107 -12.61 -2.24 3.41
CA TRP A 107 -11.88 -2.92 4.47
C TRP A 107 -12.78 -3.07 5.69
N ASP A 108 -12.77 -4.24 6.31
CA ASP A 108 -13.52 -4.51 7.53
C ASP A 108 -12.74 -4.02 8.77
N GLU A 109 -11.42 -4.03 8.67
CA GLU A 109 -10.51 -3.66 9.75
C GLU A 109 -9.21 -3.07 9.19
N THR A 110 -8.63 -2.12 9.91
CA THR A 110 -7.31 -1.53 9.62
C THR A 110 -6.59 -1.29 10.93
N ILE A 111 -5.39 -1.85 11.05
CA ILE A 111 -4.52 -1.77 12.22
C ILE A 111 -3.22 -1.07 11.79
N VAL A 112 -2.88 0.02 12.46
CA VAL A 112 -1.56 0.65 12.34
C VAL A 112 -0.59 -0.13 13.22
N LEU A 113 0.47 -0.69 12.64
CA LEU A 113 1.44 -1.46 13.42
C LEU A 113 2.43 -0.54 14.14
N PRO A 114 2.93 -0.91 15.34
CA PRO A 114 3.73 -0.03 16.21
C PRO A 114 5.04 0.49 15.60
N GLN A 115 5.56 -0.18 14.58
CA GLN A 115 6.75 0.24 13.85
C GLN A 115 6.50 1.43 12.91
N SER A 116 5.23 1.82 12.71
CA SER A 116 4.89 2.95 11.85
C SER A 116 5.40 4.26 12.43
N GLU A 117 5.97 5.08 11.56
CA GLU A 117 6.52 6.39 11.89
C GLU A 117 6.26 7.35 10.72
N LEU A 118 5.68 8.52 11.01
CA LEU A 118 5.23 9.48 10.00
C LEU A 118 6.37 9.86 9.05
N GLY A 119 6.14 9.66 7.74
CA GLY A 119 7.11 9.99 6.69
C GLY A 119 8.30 9.03 6.59
N THR A 120 8.49 8.17 7.59
CA THR A 120 9.59 7.21 7.69
C THR A 120 9.12 5.81 7.25
N LEU A 121 8.06 5.29 7.85
CA LEU A 121 7.44 4.00 7.51
C LEU A 121 5.94 4.04 7.78
N SER A 122 5.12 3.71 6.78
CA SER A 122 3.72 3.35 7.00
C SER A 122 3.58 1.84 6.94
N LEU A 123 3.20 1.22 8.07
CA LEU A 123 3.01 -0.23 8.16
C LEU A 123 1.58 -0.54 8.66
N LEU A 124 0.73 -0.98 7.73
CA LEU A 124 -0.68 -1.23 8.01
C LEU A 124 -1.03 -2.70 7.79
N ALA A 125 -1.79 -3.28 8.71
CA ALA A 125 -2.48 -4.55 8.50
C ALA A 125 -3.97 -4.28 8.29
N ARG A 126 -4.51 -4.67 7.13
CA ARG A 126 -5.91 -4.43 6.75
C ARG A 126 -6.61 -5.75 6.47
N ARG A 127 -7.87 -5.90 6.85
CA ARG A 127 -8.63 -7.14 6.65
C ARG A 127 -9.84 -6.92 5.76
N ARG A 128 -10.10 -7.89 4.89
CA ARG A 128 -11.35 -8.04 4.15
C ARG A 128 -11.78 -9.50 4.21
N GLY A 129 -12.93 -9.78 4.80
CA GLY A 129 -13.36 -11.13 5.12
C GLY A 129 -12.33 -11.84 5.99
N THR A 130 -11.76 -12.92 5.48
CA THR A 130 -10.71 -13.72 6.13
C THR A 130 -9.29 -13.36 5.69
N THR A 131 -9.14 -12.55 4.64
CA THR A 131 -7.83 -12.20 4.06
C THR A 131 -7.28 -10.93 4.70
N TRP A 132 -6.02 -11.00 5.12
CA TRP A 132 -5.24 -9.88 5.62
C TRP A 132 -4.28 -9.36 4.55
N TYR A 133 -4.09 -8.06 4.54
CA TYR A 133 -3.20 -7.35 3.63
C TYR A 133 -2.27 -6.51 4.48
N LEU A 134 -0.98 -6.82 4.43
CA LEU A 134 0.07 -6.12 5.15
C LEU A 134 0.80 -5.21 4.15
N THR A 135 0.67 -3.90 4.31
CA THR A 135 1.32 -2.91 3.43
C THR A 135 2.47 -2.24 4.18
N ALA A 136 3.59 -2.04 3.49
CA ALA A 136 4.70 -1.23 4.00
C ALA A 136 5.16 -0.22 2.94
N LEU A 137 4.97 1.07 3.24
CA LEU A 137 5.52 2.17 2.45
C LEU A 137 6.73 2.73 3.20
N ASN A 138 7.92 2.52 2.64
CA ASN A 138 9.17 3.02 3.22
C ASN A 138 9.50 4.40 2.63
N GLY A 139 9.61 5.38 3.53
CA GLY A 139 10.15 6.71 3.26
C GLY A 139 11.68 6.70 3.30
N THR A 140 12.24 6.71 4.50
CA THR A 140 13.70 6.86 4.75
C THR A 140 14.32 5.74 5.61
N VAL A 141 13.58 4.67 5.96
CA VAL A 141 14.06 3.65 6.90
C VAL A 141 15.29 2.88 6.41
N SER A 142 16.27 2.71 7.29
CA SER A 142 17.47 1.88 7.11
C SER A 142 17.50 0.60 7.98
N GLN A 143 16.48 0.34 8.80
CA GLN A 143 16.49 -0.75 9.79
C GLN A 143 15.57 -1.92 9.43
N GLN A 144 16.09 -3.15 9.57
CA GLN A 144 15.31 -4.38 9.46
C GLN A 144 14.44 -4.52 10.70
N LEU A 145 13.16 -4.21 10.57
CA LEU A 145 12.20 -4.37 11.65
C LEU A 145 11.38 -5.65 11.44
N PRO A 146 11.50 -6.66 12.33
CA PRO A 146 10.65 -7.83 12.27
C PRO A 146 9.19 -7.45 12.57
N VAL A 147 8.27 -7.91 11.71
CA VAL A 147 6.83 -7.69 11.87
C VAL A 147 6.20 -8.98 12.34
N LYS A 148 5.75 -8.98 13.61
CA LYS A 148 4.96 -10.08 14.16
C LYS A 148 3.55 -10.04 13.59
N LEU A 149 3.07 -11.18 13.11
CA LEU A 149 1.73 -11.29 12.53
C LEU A 149 0.65 -11.52 13.59
N THR A 150 0.76 -10.85 14.74
CA THR A 150 -0.10 -11.10 15.92
C THR A 150 -1.55 -10.69 15.72
N PHE A 151 -1.83 -9.90 14.68
CA PHE A 151 -3.18 -9.54 14.22
C PHE A 151 -3.91 -10.71 13.55
N LEU A 152 -3.20 -11.75 13.12
CA LEU A 152 -3.83 -12.97 12.61
C LEU A 152 -4.55 -13.72 13.73
N GLY A 153 -5.69 -14.31 13.38
CA GLY A 153 -6.39 -15.25 14.25
C GLY A 153 -5.60 -16.55 14.46
N LYS A 154 -6.13 -17.45 15.29
CA LYS A 154 -5.58 -18.81 15.41
C LYS A 154 -5.71 -19.54 14.07
N GLY A 155 -4.70 -20.34 13.71
CA GLY A 155 -4.69 -21.13 12.49
C GLY A 155 -3.48 -20.85 11.62
N THR A 156 -3.58 -21.36 10.40
CA THR A 156 -2.53 -21.33 9.38
C THR A 156 -3.05 -20.55 8.17
N TYR A 157 -2.20 -19.70 7.61
CA TYR A 157 -2.51 -18.82 6.48
C TYR A 157 -1.48 -19.02 5.38
N GLN A 158 -1.88 -18.80 4.13
CA GLN A 158 -0.99 -18.75 2.98
C GLN A 158 -0.63 -17.29 2.70
N ALA A 159 0.62 -16.95 2.97
CA ALA A 159 1.17 -15.65 2.62
C ALA A 159 1.70 -15.67 1.19
N LEU A 160 1.26 -14.70 0.40
CA LEU A 160 1.85 -14.27 -0.85
C LEU A 160 2.48 -12.89 -0.62
N THR A 161 3.79 -12.78 -0.82
CA THR A 161 4.57 -11.59 -0.52
C THR A 161 5.20 -11.04 -1.78
N LEU A 162 5.06 -9.73 -2.01
CA LEU A 162 5.77 -8.94 -3.00
C LEU A 162 6.73 -7.99 -2.26
N ALA A 163 8.01 -8.33 -2.32
CA ALA A 163 9.08 -7.50 -1.78
C ALA A 163 9.83 -6.83 -2.92
N ASP A 164 10.63 -5.81 -2.60
CA ASP A 164 11.55 -5.26 -3.58
C ASP A 164 12.71 -6.19 -3.92
N SER A 165 13.14 -6.08 -5.18
CA SER A 165 14.34 -6.69 -5.69
C SER A 165 15.44 -5.64 -5.78
N PRO A 166 16.58 -5.81 -5.08
CA PRO A 166 17.72 -4.90 -5.20
C PRO A 166 18.22 -4.73 -6.64
N ASP A 167 18.12 -5.80 -7.44
CA ASP A 167 18.66 -5.85 -8.80
C ASP A 167 17.59 -5.57 -9.88
N ALA A 168 16.30 -5.70 -9.54
CA ALA A 168 15.18 -5.56 -10.48
C ALA A 168 13.97 -4.82 -9.86
N PRO A 169 14.07 -3.51 -9.59
CA PRO A 169 13.03 -2.74 -8.89
C PRO A 169 11.67 -2.70 -9.63
N ALA A 170 11.67 -2.93 -10.94
CA ALA A 170 10.45 -3.02 -11.76
C ALA A 170 9.77 -4.41 -11.74
N GLN A 171 10.39 -5.42 -11.12
CA GLN A 171 9.85 -6.79 -11.06
C GLN A 171 9.48 -7.21 -9.63
N GLY A 172 10.24 -6.74 -8.64
CA GLY A 172 10.09 -7.21 -7.26
C GLY A 172 10.47 -8.70 -7.09
N VAL A 173 10.23 -9.22 -5.90
CA VAL A 173 10.46 -10.62 -5.52
C VAL A 173 9.18 -11.16 -4.92
N ILE A 174 8.61 -12.19 -5.57
CA ILE A 174 7.39 -12.84 -5.11
C ILE A 174 7.73 -14.10 -4.34
N LYS A 175 7.16 -14.27 -3.15
CA LYS A 175 7.34 -15.46 -2.30
C LYS A 175 6.00 -15.97 -1.81
N ARG A 176 5.86 -17.29 -1.74
CA ARG A 176 4.76 -17.96 -1.05
C ARG A 176 5.29 -18.64 0.20
N ALA A 177 4.58 -18.51 1.30
CA ALA A 177 4.93 -19.15 2.55
C ALA A 177 3.68 -19.48 3.36
N THR A 178 3.77 -20.53 4.15
CA THR A 178 2.77 -20.82 5.18
C THR A 178 3.15 -20.08 6.45
N VAL A 179 2.22 -19.28 6.99
CA VAL A 179 2.46 -18.43 8.17
C VAL A 179 1.38 -18.63 9.23
N THR A 180 1.71 -18.27 10.46
CA THR A 180 0.78 -18.23 11.58
C THR A 180 0.95 -16.91 12.33
N ARG A 181 0.11 -16.66 13.34
CA ARG A 181 0.25 -15.49 14.21
C ARG A 181 1.58 -15.42 14.99
N GLN A 182 2.31 -16.54 15.07
CA GLN A 182 3.63 -16.61 15.68
C GLN A 182 4.75 -16.29 14.69
N THR A 183 4.46 -16.31 13.38
CA THR A 183 5.43 -15.95 12.36
C THR A 183 5.81 -14.47 12.47
N SER A 184 7.10 -14.21 12.24
CA SER A 184 7.63 -12.87 12.08
C SER A 184 8.17 -12.73 10.67
N LEU A 185 7.66 -11.76 9.92
CA LEU A 185 8.15 -11.46 8.58
C LEU A 185 9.26 -10.40 8.67
N PRO A 186 10.40 -10.58 8.00
CA PRO A 186 11.38 -9.52 7.88
C PRO A 186 10.83 -8.43 6.96
N LEU A 187 10.81 -7.17 7.40
CA LEU A 187 10.71 -6.06 6.46
C LEU A 187 12.06 -5.94 5.73
N PRO A 188 12.11 -6.13 4.41
CA PRO A 188 13.35 -5.98 3.67
C PRO A 188 13.79 -4.50 3.68
N THR A 189 15.09 -4.28 3.88
CA THR A 189 15.79 -2.98 3.77
C THR A 189 16.86 -3.03 2.68
N SER A 190 17.13 -1.91 2.01
CA SER A 190 18.20 -1.76 1.03
C SER A 190 18.94 -0.51 1.41
N ARG A 191 20.24 -0.69 1.61
CA ARG A 191 21.13 0.29 2.21
C ARG A 191 21.54 1.42 1.27
N ARG A 192 21.11 1.46 0.00
CA ARG A 192 21.55 2.51 -0.95
C ARG A 192 20.53 3.01 -1.98
N ARG A 193 19.42 2.32 -2.22
CA ARG A 193 18.20 2.82 -2.93
C ARG A 193 17.00 1.99 -2.43
N LEU A 194 15.99 2.69 -1.92
CA LEU A 194 14.99 2.23 -0.95
C LEU A 194 14.18 0.99 -1.40
N PRO A 195 14.00 -0.06 -0.56
CA PRO A 195 12.99 -1.08 -0.78
C PRO A 195 11.72 -0.81 0.02
N ARG A 196 10.60 -1.35 -0.44
CA ARG A 196 9.20 -1.15 -0.07
C ARG A 196 8.51 -2.53 -0.20
N TYR A 197 7.41 -2.78 0.51
CA TYR A 197 6.90 -4.14 0.72
C TYR A 197 5.38 -4.22 0.68
N PHE A 198 4.87 -5.28 0.07
CA PHE A 198 3.46 -5.64 0.10
C PHE A 198 3.30 -7.14 0.36
N SER A 199 2.35 -7.52 1.22
CA SER A 199 1.97 -8.92 1.43
C SER A 199 0.46 -9.08 1.49
N ALA A 200 -0.06 -10.05 0.76
CA ALA A 200 -1.41 -10.58 0.91
C ALA A 200 -1.32 -11.91 1.66
N ILE A 201 -2.09 -12.07 2.74
CA ILE A 201 -2.05 -13.21 3.64
C ILE A 201 -3.48 -13.74 3.77
N GLY A 202 -3.77 -14.83 3.07
CA GLY A 202 -5.11 -15.41 2.91
C GLY A 202 -5.23 -16.84 3.39
#